data_AF-A0A0H3GS01-F1
#
_entry.id   AF-A0A0H3GS01-F1
#
_cell.length_a   1.000
_cell.length_b   1.000
_cell.length_c   1.000
_cell.angle_alpha   90.00
_cell.angle_beta   90.00
_cell.angle_gamma   90.00
#
_symmetry.space_group_name_H-M   'P 1'
#
loop_
_entity.id
_entity.type
_entity.pdbx_description
1 polymer ?
#
loop_
_entity_poly.entity_id
_entity_poly.type
_entity_poly.pdbx_seq_one_letter_code
_entity_poly.pdbx_strand_id
1 'polypeptide(L)'
;MAGTLYPELTGGKLTMTAIRLMADQGRAWPLLDGTGTIYGMYVINNISETGSLFFADGTARKIDFTLTLTRVDESLAALYGDIGEQAKSLIGKAGNMASSVSGMVGIS
;
A
#
# COMPACT_ATOMS: atom_id res chain seq x y z
N MET A 1 9.60 -8.98 -1.55
CA MET A 1 8.52 -10.00 -1.58
C MET A 1 8.93 -11.10 -2.54
N ALA A 2 8.59 -12.36 -2.28
CA ALA A 2 8.86 -13.49 -3.17
C ALA A 2 7.60 -14.32 -3.37
N GLY A 3 7.50 -15.03 -4.49
CA GLY A 3 6.39 -15.92 -4.77
C GLY A 3 6.72 -16.92 -5.89
N THR A 4 5.83 -17.89 -6.07
CA THR A 4 5.93 -18.92 -7.10
C THR A 4 4.61 -19.00 -7.85
N LEU A 5 4.66 -18.98 -9.19
CA LEU A 5 3.53 -19.25 -10.06
C LEU A 5 3.71 -20.63 -10.72
N TYR A 6 2.61 -21.36 -10.83
CA TYR A 6 2.51 -22.55 -11.67
C TYR A 6 1.56 -22.19 -12.80
N PRO A 7 2.03 -21.81 -14.01
CA PRO A 7 1.19 -21.24 -15.07
C PRO A 7 -0.07 -22.03 -15.41
N GLU A 8 0.01 -23.36 -15.33
CA GLU A 8 -1.13 -24.25 -15.58
C GLU A 8 -2.24 -24.15 -14.52
N LEU A 9 -1.93 -23.56 -13.36
CA LEU A 9 -2.83 -23.45 -12.20
C LEU A 9 -3.13 -22.00 -11.81
N THR A 10 -2.18 -21.07 -11.97
CA THR A 10 -2.20 -19.75 -11.31
C THR A 10 -2.09 -18.55 -12.27
N GLY A 11 -2.34 -18.72 -13.57
CA GLY A 11 -2.37 -17.61 -14.56
C GLY A 11 -1.00 -17.20 -15.15
N GLY A 12 0.09 -17.76 -14.63
CA GLY A 12 1.39 -17.84 -15.31
C GLY A 12 1.96 -16.57 -15.92
N LYS A 13 2.39 -16.67 -17.19
CA LYS A 13 3.06 -15.59 -17.94
C LYS A 13 2.25 -14.30 -17.97
N LEU A 14 0.92 -14.38 -18.05
CA LEU A 14 0.04 -13.21 -18.07
C LEU A 14 0.11 -12.44 -16.74
N THR A 15 0.16 -13.13 -15.61
CA THR A 15 0.32 -12.52 -14.29
C THR A 15 1.64 -11.75 -14.20
N MET A 16 2.75 -12.35 -14.64
CA MET A 16 4.04 -11.64 -14.65
C MET A 16 4.05 -10.46 -15.63
N THR A 17 3.36 -10.54 -16.77
CA THR A 17 3.19 -9.39 -17.67
C THR A 17 2.42 -8.26 -17.00
N ALA A 18 1.34 -8.57 -16.27
CA ALA A 18 0.59 -7.56 -15.51
C ALA A 18 1.46 -6.90 -14.43
N ILE A 19 2.27 -7.69 -13.70
CA ILE A 19 3.20 -7.15 -12.70
C ILE A 19 4.24 -6.22 -13.33
N ARG A 20 4.81 -6.57 -14.50
CA ARG A 20 5.71 -5.67 -15.24
C ARG A 20 5.02 -4.36 -15.65
N LEU A 21 3.81 -4.45 -16.21
CA LEU A 21 3.04 -3.26 -16.58
C LEU A 21 2.70 -2.38 -15.36
N MET A 22 2.48 -2.96 -14.19
CA MET A 22 2.28 -2.20 -12.96
C MET A 22 3.56 -1.48 -12.52
N ALA A 23 4.72 -2.12 -12.66
CA ALA A 23 6.02 -1.51 -12.36
C ALA A 23 6.36 -0.39 -13.36
N ASP A 24 6.16 -0.62 -14.66
CA ASP A 24 6.45 0.36 -15.73
C ASP A 24 5.62 1.64 -15.60
N GLN A 25 4.41 1.54 -15.03
CA GLN A 25 3.58 2.71 -14.73
C GLN A 25 4.19 3.63 -13.65
N GLY A 26 5.10 3.12 -12.82
CA GLY A 26 5.71 3.89 -11.71
C GLY A 26 4.72 4.33 -10.63
N ARG A 27 3.49 3.80 -10.65
CA ARG A 27 2.43 4.14 -9.70
C ARG A 27 2.50 3.24 -8.47
N ALA A 28 1.99 3.76 -7.35
CA ALA A 28 1.80 2.96 -6.15
C ALA A 28 0.55 2.08 -6.30
N TRP A 29 0.68 0.81 -5.96
CA TRP A 29 -0.39 -0.20 -5.99
C TRP A 29 -0.61 -0.78 -4.60
N PRO A 30 -1.86 -1.16 -4.24
CA PRO A 30 -2.09 -1.83 -2.97
C PRO A 30 -1.40 -3.21 -2.99
N LEU A 31 -0.63 -3.51 -1.95
CA LEU A 31 -0.13 -4.86 -1.71
C LEU A 31 -1.17 -5.62 -0.91
N LEU A 32 -1.74 -6.66 -1.50
CA LEU A 32 -2.70 -7.55 -0.85
C LEU A 32 -2.17 -8.98 -0.76
N ASP A 33 -2.55 -9.71 0.29
CA ASP A 33 -2.37 -11.17 0.34
C ASP A 33 -3.60 -11.94 -0.15
N GLY A 34 -3.50 -13.27 -0.19
CA GLY A 34 -4.59 -14.15 -0.61
C GLY A 34 -5.81 -14.17 0.31
N THR A 35 -5.76 -13.53 1.48
CA THR A 35 -6.91 -13.35 2.38
C THR A 35 -7.66 -12.04 2.12
N GLY A 36 -7.10 -11.16 1.29
CA GLY A 36 -7.63 -9.83 1.00
C GLY A 36 -7.12 -8.74 1.95
N THR A 37 -6.15 -9.05 2.82
CA THR A 37 -5.55 -8.05 3.71
C THR A 37 -4.68 -7.08 2.91
N ILE A 38 -4.91 -5.77 3.05
CA ILE A 38 -4.12 -4.71 2.42
C ILE A 38 -3.01 -4.26 3.38
N TYR A 39 -1.75 -4.38 2.94
CA TYR A 39 -0.57 -4.01 3.75
C TYR A 39 -0.10 -2.57 3.53
N GLY A 40 -0.64 -1.89 2.51
CA GLY A 40 -0.29 -0.52 2.16
C GLY A 40 -0.12 -0.32 0.65
N MET A 41 0.26 0.90 0.27
CA MET A 41 0.56 1.24 -1.12
C MET A 41 2.07 1.13 -1.38
N TYR A 42 2.43 0.47 -2.47
CA TYR A 42 3.81 0.18 -2.84
C TYR A 42 4.08 0.47 -4.30
N VAL A 43 5.24 1.07 -4.58
CA VAL A 43 5.84 1.11 -5.92
C VAL A 43 6.71 -0.14 -6.10
N ILE A 44 6.63 -0.74 -7.29
CA ILE A 44 7.48 -1.88 -7.66
C ILE A 44 8.77 -1.31 -8.27
N ASN A 45 9.89 -1.46 -7.57
CA ASN A 45 11.18 -0.92 -8.01
C ASN A 45 11.93 -1.88 -8.93
N ASN A 46 11.77 -3.18 -8.70
CA ASN A 46 12.44 -4.21 -9.48
C ASN A 46 11.64 -5.51 -9.46
N ILE A 47 11.73 -6.24 -10.56
CA ILE A 47 11.12 -7.56 -10.75
C ILE A 47 12.22 -8.50 -11.22
N SER A 48 12.38 -9.63 -10.55
CA SER A 48 13.23 -10.73 -11.02
C SER A 48 12.40 -12.01 -11.07
N GLU A 49 12.61 -12.83 -12.10
CA GLU A 49 11.93 -14.11 -12.27
C GLU A 49 12.91 -15.19 -12.75
N THR A 50 12.62 -16.43 -12.40
CA THR A 50 13.37 -17.61 -12.84
C THR A 50 12.38 -18.71 -13.17
N GLY A 51 12.36 -19.12 -14.44
CA GLY A 51 11.57 -20.25 -14.91
C GLY A 51 12.26 -21.58 -14.62
N SER A 52 11.48 -22.60 -14.29
CA SER A 52 11.93 -24.00 -14.17
C SER A 52 10.84 -24.97 -14.61
N LEU A 53 11.21 -26.25 -14.74
CA LEU A 53 10.34 -27.34 -15.23
C LEU A 53 9.73 -27.01 -16.59
N PHE A 54 10.57 -26.81 -17.59
CA PHE A 54 10.13 -26.38 -18.92
C PHE A 54 9.42 -27.52 -19.67
N PHE A 55 8.35 -27.17 -20.37
CA PHE A 55 7.77 -27.99 -21.42
C PHE A 55 8.68 -28.06 -22.65
N ALA A 56 8.38 -28.97 -23.56
CA ALA A 56 9.11 -29.12 -24.82
C ALA A 56 9.04 -27.87 -25.71
N ASP A 57 8.02 -27.01 -25.53
CA ASP A 57 7.88 -25.72 -26.21
C ASP A 57 8.69 -24.59 -25.54
N GLY A 58 9.40 -24.87 -24.44
CA GLY A 58 10.15 -23.89 -23.66
C GLY A 58 9.32 -23.08 -22.67
N THR A 59 8.03 -23.38 -22.49
CA THR A 59 7.21 -22.73 -21.48
C THR A 59 7.54 -23.29 -20.09
N ALA A 60 7.92 -22.42 -19.14
CA ALA A 60 8.17 -22.81 -17.76
C ALA A 60 6.88 -23.26 -17.07
N ARG A 61 6.89 -24.42 -16.40
CA ARG A 61 5.75 -24.87 -15.56
C ARG A 61 5.80 -24.32 -14.15
N LYS A 62 6.95 -23.81 -13.73
CA LYS A 62 7.15 -23.13 -12.46
C LYS A 62 7.92 -21.85 -12.71
N ILE A 63 7.44 -20.74 -12.15
CA ILE A 63 8.10 -19.44 -12.22
C ILE A 63 8.27 -18.94 -10.79
N ASP A 64 9.50 -18.92 -10.30
CA ASP A 64 9.83 -18.26 -9.05
C ASP A 64 10.12 -16.78 -9.33
N PHE A 65 9.52 -15.88 -8.57
CA PHE A 65 9.70 -14.44 -8.77
C PHE A 65 9.98 -13.72 -7.46
N THR A 66 10.71 -12.62 -7.56
CA THR A 66 10.96 -11.68 -6.47
C THR A 66 10.63 -10.26 -6.91
N LEU A 67 9.99 -9.51 -6.02
CA LEU A 67 9.65 -8.11 -6.17
C LEU A 67 10.39 -7.29 -5.10
N THR A 68 11.09 -6.25 -5.55
CA THR A 68 11.58 -5.19 -4.67
C THR A 68 10.54 -4.09 -4.64
N LEU A 69 10.03 -3.77 -3.46
CA LEU A 69 8.93 -2.83 -3.26
C LEU A 69 9.36 -1.68 -2.36
N THR A 70 9.02 -0.45 -2.72
CA THR A 70 9.08 0.71 -1.81
C THR A 70 7.68 1.07 -1.35
N ARG A 71 7.48 1.14 -0.04
CA ARG A 71 6.22 1.62 0.53
C ARG A 71 6.08 3.12 0.31
N VAL A 72 4.91 3.56 -0.13
CA VAL A 72 4.61 4.96 -0.46
C VAL A 72 3.75 5.62 0.61
N ASP A 73 3.13 4.83 1.49
CA ASP A 73 2.28 5.38 2.56
C ASP A 73 3.10 6.26 3.52
N GLU A 74 3.01 7.57 3.37
CA GLU A 74 3.26 8.49 4.48
C GLU A 74 2.05 8.46 5.45
N SER A 75 0.89 7.94 5.01
CA SER A 75 -0.37 8.47 5.49
C SER A 75 -1.18 7.64 6.49
N LEU A 76 -0.93 6.38 6.86
CA LEU A 76 -1.72 5.85 7.99
C LEU A 76 -1.34 6.57 9.29
N ALA A 77 -0.04 6.61 9.62
CA ALA A 77 0.43 7.36 10.78
C ALA A 77 0.23 8.87 10.60
N ALA A 78 0.49 9.44 9.42
CA ALA A 78 0.28 10.88 9.21
C ALA A 78 -1.20 11.26 9.19
N LEU A 79 -2.12 10.43 8.67
CA LEU A 79 -3.57 10.67 8.77
C LEU A 79 -4.03 10.58 10.22
N TYR A 80 -3.62 9.56 10.98
CA TYR A 80 -3.98 9.47 12.41
C TYR A 80 -3.39 10.63 13.22
N GLY A 81 -2.15 11.02 12.91
CA GLY A 81 -1.50 12.18 13.49
C GLY A 81 -2.27 13.47 13.19
N ASP A 82 -2.62 13.70 11.92
CA ASP A 82 -3.38 14.87 11.47
C ASP A 82 -4.78 14.92 12.09
N ILE A 83 -5.52 13.80 12.12
CA ILE A 83 -6.83 13.74 12.78
C ILE A 83 -6.70 14.02 14.28
N GLY A 84 -5.67 13.49 14.94
CA GLY A 84 -5.39 13.76 16.34
C GLY A 84 -5.07 15.23 16.63
N GLU A 85 -4.25 15.85 15.80
CA GLU A 85 -3.90 17.28 15.91
C GLU A 85 -5.08 18.19 15.54
N GLN A 86 -5.89 17.83 14.55
CA GLN A 86 -7.14 18.52 14.23
C GLN A 86 -8.13 18.46 15.41
N ALA A 87 -8.30 17.29 16.03
CA ALA A 87 -9.16 17.15 17.21
C ALA A 87 -8.66 18.01 18.39
N LYS A 88 -7.35 18.02 18.67
CA LYS A 88 -6.76 18.90 19.70
C LYS A 88 -6.96 20.38 19.37
N SER A 89 -6.80 20.77 18.11
CA SER A 89 -7.02 22.16 17.65
C SER A 89 -8.47 22.59 17.86
N LEU A 90 -9.44 21.72 17.56
CA LEU A 90 -10.86 22.00 17.80
C LEU A 90 -11.17 22.14 19.29
N ILE A 91 -10.65 21.25 20.14
CA ILE A 91 -10.81 21.33 21.60
C ILE A 91 -10.18 22.62 22.15
N GLY A 92 -8.99 22.97 21.66
CA GLY A 92 -8.33 24.23 22.01
C GLY A 92 -9.13 25.47 21.59
N LYS A 93 -9.69 25.48 20.38
CA LYS A 93 -10.59 26.56 19.91
C LYS A 93 -11.86 26.66 20.75
N ALA A 94 -12.47 25.52 21.10
CA ALA A 94 -13.65 25.50 21.96
C ALA A 94 -13.33 26.03 23.37
N GLY A 95 -12.19 25.65 23.95
CA GLY A 95 -11.73 26.19 25.23
C GLY A 95 -11.47 27.69 25.19
N ASN A 96 -10.84 28.19 24.12
CA ASN A 96 -10.60 29.62 23.91
C ASN A 96 -11.91 30.40 23.67
N MET A 97 -12.89 29.79 23.00
CA MET A 97 -14.19 30.41 22.82
C MET A 97 -14.94 30.47 24.15
N ALA A 98 -14.96 29.38 24.93
CA ALA A 98 -15.59 29.36 26.24
C ALA A 98 -14.99 30.41 27.19
N SER A 99 -13.67 30.59 27.20
CA SER A 99 -13.02 31.63 28.01
C SER A 99 -13.35 33.05 27.53
N SER A 100 -13.42 33.27 26.22
CA SER A 100 -13.83 34.57 25.66
C SER A 100 -15.29 34.94 25.99
N VAL A 101 -16.21 33.97 25.96
CA VAL A 101 -17.62 34.16 26.32
C VAL A 101 -17.76 34.38 27.83
N SER A 102 -17.07 33.59 28.65
CA SER A 102 -17.06 33.77 30.12
C SER A 102 -16.58 35.18 30.49
N GLY A 103 -15.53 35.67 29.83
CA GLY A 103 -15.01 37.03 30.01
C GLY A 103 -15.97 38.13 29.55
N MET A 104 -16.77 37.90 28.50
CA MET A 104 -17.77 38.86 28.02
C MET A 104 -19.04 38.91 28.89
N VAL A 105 -19.52 37.77 29.38
CA VAL A 105 -20.77 37.68 30.16
C VAL A 105 -20.53 37.95 31.66
N GLY A 106 -19.27 38.08 32.09
CA GLY A 106 -18.93 38.39 33.48
C GLY A 106 -19.21 37.24 34.45
N ILE A 107 -19.30 36.02 33.94
CA ILE A 107 -19.45 34.81 34.76
C ILE A 107 -18.03 34.41 35.18
N SER A 108 -17.67 34.78 36.41
CA SER A 108 -16.46 34.35 37.13
C SER A 108 -16.85 33.60 38.40
#